data_AF-A0A523VTD7-F1
#
_entry.id   AF-A0A523VTD7-F1
#
_cell.length_a   1.000
_cell.length_b   1.000
_cell.length_c   1.000
_cell.angle_alpha   90.00
_cell.angle_beta   90.00
_cell.angle_gamma   90.00
#
_symmetry.space_group_name_H-M   'P 1'
#
loop_
_entity.id
_entity.type
_entity.pdbx_description
1 polymer ?
#
loop_
_entity_poly.entity_id
_entity_poly.type
_entity_poly.pdbx_seq_one_letter_code
_entity_poly.pdbx_strand_id
1 'polypeptide(L)'
;YVASNGVIGITGGWMNIELWLITKDSVMWTGFIIFGIIIGAFASAYIGGEFKFRVPKDGFMLLKQFIGGGLMGFGAVTAMGCNITNILGGIPQLSLHSILTGAFIVFGSWLAAYLLFMWRQE
;
A
#
# COMPACT_ATOMS: atom_id res chain seq x y z
N TYR A 1 4.45 13.99 -11.06
CA TYR A 1 4.03 13.69 -12.45
C TYR A 1 2.97 12.58 -12.55
N VAL A 2 2.98 11.51 -11.73
CA VAL A 2 1.90 10.48 -11.77
C VAL A 2 0.74 10.77 -10.80
N ALA A 3 0.98 11.47 -9.68
CA ALA A 3 -0.07 11.85 -8.72
C ALA A 3 -1.02 12.98 -9.21
N SER A 4 -0.66 13.69 -10.29
CA SER A 4 -1.44 14.84 -10.80
C SER A 4 -2.44 14.47 -11.92
N ASN A 5 -2.45 13.22 -12.40
CA ASN A 5 -3.22 12.80 -13.58
C ASN A 5 -4.38 11.85 -13.25
N GLY A 6 -4.97 11.94 -12.06
CA GLY A 6 -6.14 11.12 -11.69
C GLY A 6 -5.86 9.63 -11.46
N VAL A 7 -4.58 9.23 -11.37
CA VAL A 7 -4.20 7.87 -11.00
C VAL A 7 -4.39 7.68 -9.49
N ILE A 8 -5.14 6.65 -9.11
CA ILE A 8 -5.31 6.17 -7.74
C ILE A 8 -3.95 5.92 -7.08
N GLY A 9 -3.67 6.64 -5.99
CA GLY A 9 -2.40 6.56 -5.27
C GLY A 9 -2.60 6.45 -3.77
N ILE A 10 -2.30 5.29 -3.21
CA ILE A 10 -2.43 5.05 -1.77
C ILE A 10 -1.37 5.85 -0.98
N THR A 11 -0.12 5.84 -1.42
CA THR A 11 0.98 6.56 -0.76
C THR A 11 0.69 8.06 -0.66
N GLY A 12 0.21 8.66 -1.74
CA GLY A 12 -0.16 10.08 -1.77
C GLY A 12 -1.35 10.42 -0.85
N GLY A 13 -2.29 9.50 -0.71
CA GLY A 13 -3.44 9.69 0.17
C GLY A 13 -3.04 9.68 1.63
N TRP A 14 -2.16 8.75 2.03
CA TRP A 14 -1.70 8.65 3.42
C TRP A 14 -0.92 9.89 3.81
N MET A 15 -0.02 10.36 2.93
CA MET A 15 0.67 11.63 3.14
C MET A 15 -0.33 12.80 3.29
N ASN A 16 -1.36 12.90 2.45
CA ASN A 16 -2.34 13.99 2.59
C ASN A 16 -3.13 13.91 3.91
N ILE A 17 -3.48 12.71 4.38
CA ILE A 17 -4.14 12.54 5.69
C ILE A 17 -3.20 12.93 6.84
N GLU A 18 -1.92 12.55 6.75
CA GLU A 18 -0.91 12.95 7.74
C GLU A 18 -0.74 14.48 7.77
N LEU A 19 -0.68 15.12 6.60
CA LEU A 19 -0.65 16.59 6.49
C LEU A 19 -1.93 17.24 7.05
N TRP A 20 -3.10 16.66 6.82
CA TRP A 20 -4.35 17.12 7.44
C TRP A 20 -4.30 17.01 8.97
N LEU A 21 -3.74 15.92 9.52
CA LEU A 21 -3.63 15.73 10.96
C LEU A 21 -2.62 16.68 11.62
N ILE A 22 -1.47 16.92 10.98
CA ILE A 22 -0.35 17.69 11.56
C ILE A 22 -0.53 19.19 11.30
N THR A 23 -0.89 19.56 10.07
CA THR A 23 -0.90 20.95 9.60
C THR A 23 -2.31 21.52 9.50
N LYS A 24 -3.37 20.70 9.65
CA LYS A 24 -4.77 21.06 9.41
C LYS A 24 -5.03 21.59 8.00
N ASP A 25 -4.22 21.15 7.04
CA ASP A 25 -4.40 21.49 5.63
C ASP A 25 -5.64 20.80 5.05
N SER A 26 -6.12 21.21 3.87
CA SER A 26 -7.33 20.66 3.26
C SER A 26 -7.14 19.21 2.79
N VAL A 27 -8.14 18.37 3.06
CA VAL A 27 -8.16 16.99 2.53
C VAL A 27 -8.39 17.05 1.02
N MET A 28 -7.41 16.55 0.27
CA MET A 28 -7.50 16.46 -1.19
C MET A 28 -8.23 15.18 -1.60
N TRP A 29 -8.58 15.06 -2.88
CA TRP A 29 -9.22 13.87 -3.45
C TRP A 29 -8.49 12.57 -3.08
N THR A 30 -7.16 12.57 -3.07
CA THR A 30 -6.33 11.41 -2.69
C THR A 30 -6.55 10.96 -1.24
N GLY A 31 -6.82 11.89 -0.31
CA GLY A 31 -7.17 11.55 1.07
C GLY A 31 -8.58 10.96 1.18
N PHE A 32 -9.55 11.52 0.45
CA PHE A 32 -10.92 10.98 0.40
C PHE A 32 -10.99 9.55 -0.13
N ILE A 33 -10.12 9.18 -1.08
CA ILE A 33 -10.04 7.79 -1.59
C ILE A 33 -9.75 6.81 -0.46
N ILE A 34 -8.84 7.14 0.46
CA ILE A 34 -8.49 6.23 1.56
C ILE A 34 -9.68 6.01 2.47
N PHE A 35 -10.40 7.08 2.83
CA PHE A 35 -11.65 6.95 3.57
C PHE A 35 -12.67 6.08 2.81
N GLY A 36 -12.81 6.28 1.50
CA GLY A 36 -13.66 5.46 0.64
C GLY A 36 -13.27 3.98 0.63
N ILE A 37 -11.96 3.66 0.58
CA ILE A 37 -11.46 2.28 0.63
C ILE A 37 -11.79 1.63 1.98
N ILE A 38 -11.56 2.34 3.10
CA ILE A 38 -11.82 1.81 4.45
C ILE A 38 -13.31 1.53 4.62
N ILE A 39 -14.17 2.50 4.27
CA ILE A 39 -15.63 2.37 4.41
C ILE A 39 -16.16 1.31 3.44
N GLY A 40 -15.70 1.30 2.19
CA GLY A 40 -16.12 0.33 1.17
C GLY A 40 -15.72 -1.09 1.53
N ALA A 41 -14.50 -1.31 2.02
CA ALA A 41 -14.04 -2.62 2.49
C ALA A 41 -14.86 -3.10 3.70
N PHE A 42 -15.16 -2.21 4.64
CA PHE A 42 -16.00 -2.52 5.79
C PHE A 42 -17.43 -2.89 5.38
N ALA A 43 -18.07 -2.08 4.53
CA ALA A 43 -19.42 -2.35 4.04
C ALA A 43 -19.49 -3.68 3.28
N SER A 44 -18.50 -3.95 2.42
CA SER A 44 -18.41 -5.20 1.66
C SER A 44 -18.25 -6.41 2.58
N ALA A 45 -17.35 -6.34 3.57
CA ALA A 45 -17.13 -7.41 4.54
C ALA A 45 -18.36 -7.65 5.44
N TYR A 46 -19.10 -6.60 5.77
CA TYR A 46 -20.32 -6.70 6.58
C TYR A 46 -21.45 -7.38 5.80
N ILE A 47 -21.70 -6.96 4.55
CA ILE A 47 -22.73 -7.56 3.69
C ILE A 47 -22.37 -9.01 3.34
N GLY A 48 -21.10 -9.32 3.14
CA GLY A 48 -20.62 -10.68 2.91
C GLY A 48 -20.65 -11.58 4.15
N GLY A 49 -20.91 -11.04 5.35
CA GLY A 49 -20.85 -11.80 6.61
C GLY A 49 -19.44 -12.28 6.98
N GLU A 50 -18.40 -11.80 6.30
CA GLU A 50 -17.00 -12.19 6.50
C GLU A 50 -16.26 -11.31 7.51
N PHE A 51 -16.94 -10.31 8.07
CA PHE A 51 -16.36 -9.43 9.07
C PHE A 51 -15.99 -10.22 10.33
N LYS A 52 -14.69 -10.40 10.55
CA LYS A 52 -14.13 -11.04 11.74
C LYS A 52 -12.96 -10.24 12.26
N PHE A 53 -13.05 -9.79 13.51
CA PHE A 53 -11.92 -9.17 14.18
C PHE A 53 -10.82 -10.22 14.38
N ARG A 54 -9.69 -10.07 13.69
CA ARG A 54 -8.53 -10.96 13.77
C ARG A 54 -7.38 -10.20 14.41
N VAL A 55 -6.95 -10.67 15.58
CA VAL A 55 -5.71 -10.25 16.21
C VAL A 55 -4.69 -11.37 16.01
N PRO A 56 -3.44 -11.08 15.59
CA PRO A 56 -2.42 -12.10 15.49
C PRO A 56 -2.18 -12.73 16.87
N LYS A 57 -2.09 -14.08 16.91
CA LYS A 57 -1.86 -14.82 18.16
C LYS A 57 -0.47 -14.56 18.75
N ASP A 58 0.51 -14.30 17.88
CA ASP A 58 1.90 -14.06 18.27
C ASP A 58 2.23 -12.57 18.23
N GLY A 59 2.66 -12.01 19.37
CA GLY A 59 3.12 -10.61 19.43
C GLY A 59 4.29 -10.31 18.49
N PHE A 60 5.13 -11.30 18.20
CA PHE A 60 6.19 -11.19 17.20
C PHE A 60 5.67 -10.94 15.78
N MET A 61 4.46 -11.39 15.45
CA MET A 61 3.86 -11.13 14.16
C MET A 61 3.50 -9.65 14.00
N LEU A 62 3.07 -8.99 15.08
CA LEU A 62 2.79 -7.55 15.07
C LEU A 62 4.08 -6.75 14.79
N LEU A 63 5.19 -7.13 15.41
CA LEU A 63 6.49 -6.49 15.16
C LEU A 63 6.96 -6.68 13.70
N LYS A 64 6.78 -7.89 13.13
CA LYS A 64 7.08 -8.14 11.71
C LYS A 64 6.22 -7.28 10.78
N GLN A 65 4.93 -7.13 11.08
CA GLN A 65 4.03 -6.27 10.29
C GLN A 65 4.44 -4.79 10.40
N PHE A 66 4.85 -4.33 11.58
CA PHE A 66 5.33 -2.97 11.78
C PHE A 66 6.60 -2.68 10.98
N ILE A 67 7.60 -3.55 11.06
CA ILE A 67 8.84 -3.43 10.28
C ILE A 67 8.54 -3.48 8.78
N GLY A 68 7.66 -4.40 8.36
CA GLY A 68 7.21 -4.50 6.97
C GLY A 68 6.53 -3.22 6.47
N GLY A 69 5.66 -2.62 7.28
CA GLY A 69 5.01 -1.35 6.96
C GLY A 69 6.02 -0.21 6.79
N GLY A 70 7.02 -0.12 7.66
CA GLY A 70 8.10 0.87 7.53
C GLY A 70 8.90 0.71 6.23
N LEU A 71 9.25 -0.52 5.87
CA LEU A 71 9.94 -0.83 4.61
C LEU A 71 9.08 -0.49 3.38
N MET A 72 7.77 -0.80 3.44
CA MET A 72 6.84 -0.44 2.36
C MET A 72 6.70 1.07 2.20
N GLY A 73 6.62 1.82 3.30
CA GLY A 73 6.56 3.28 3.27
C GLY A 73 7.81 3.89 2.65
N PHE A 74 9.00 3.49 3.13
CA PHE A 74 10.28 3.93 2.59
C PHE A 74 10.39 3.61 1.09
N GLY A 75 10.12 2.36 0.70
CA GLY A 75 10.18 1.92 -0.69
C GLY A 75 9.20 2.68 -1.59
N ALA A 76 7.99 2.97 -1.11
CA ALA A 76 6.99 3.68 -1.89
C ALA A 76 7.37 5.15 -2.16
N VAL A 77 8.02 5.82 -1.19
CA VAL A 77 8.53 7.19 -1.36
C VAL A 77 9.71 7.19 -2.34
N THR A 78 10.66 6.25 -2.18
CA THR A 78 11.82 6.13 -3.07
C THR A 78 11.41 5.81 -4.52
N ALA A 79 10.44 4.92 -4.70
CA ALA A 79 9.94 4.53 -6.03
C ALA A 79 8.97 5.56 -6.64
N MET A 80 8.61 6.62 -5.89
CA MET A 80 7.59 7.61 -6.22
C MET A 80 6.23 7.00 -6.57
N GLY A 81 5.84 5.94 -5.87
CA GLY A 81 4.58 5.26 -6.08
C GLY A 81 4.49 3.90 -5.39
N CYS A 82 3.31 3.29 -5.50
CA CYS A 82 3.03 1.96 -4.97
C CYS A 82 2.69 0.98 -6.11
N ASN A 83 2.37 -0.26 -5.77
CA ASN A 83 1.87 -1.23 -6.74
C ASN A 83 0.62 -0.72 -7.49
N ILE A 84 -0.32 -0.02 -6.85
CA ILE A 84 -1.50 0.52 -7.54
C ILE A 84 -1.11 1.62 -8.52
N THR A 85 -0.22 2.53 -8.11
CA THR A 85 0.19 3.64 -8.98
C THR A 85 1.05 3.17 -10.15
N ASN A 86 2.03 2.29 -9.90
CA ASN A 86 2.99 1.90 -10.93
C ASN A 86 2.51 0.71 -11.75
N ILE A 87 1.88 -0.31 -11.14
CA ILE A 87 1.41 -1.49 -11.88
C ILE A 87 0.05 -1.21 -12.53
N LEU A 88 -0.96 -0.80 -11.76
CA LEU A 88 -2.30 -0.60 -12.30
C LEU A 88 -2.43 0.71 -13.09
N GLY A 89 -1.83 1.81 -12.63
CA GLY A 89 -1.89 3.10 -13.32
C GLY A 89 -0.81 3.30 -14.38
N GLY A 90 0.43 2.87 -14.08
CA GLY A 90 1.60 3.22 -14.88
C GLY A 90 1.89 2.30 -16.07
N ILE A 91 1.55 1.01 -15.99
CA ILE A 91 1.75 0.05 -17.09
C ILE A 91 0.83 0.34 -18.29
N PRO A 92 -0.47 0.64 -18.13
CA PRO A 92 -1.33 1.02 -19.26
C PRO A 92 -0.84 2.27 -19.99
N GLN A 93 -0.14 3.15 -19.28
CA GLN A 93 0.46 4.35 -19.85
C GLN A 93 1.82 4.09 -20.53
N LEU A 94 2.22 2.82 -20.66
CA LEU A 94 3.50 2.36 -21.23
C LEU A 94 4.73 3.07 -20.65
N SER A 95 4.67 3.44 -19.37
CA SER A 95 5.78 4.12 -18.72
C SER A 95 6.90 3.12 -18.39
N LEU A 96 8.11 3.35 -18.93
CA LEU A 96 9.30 2.53 -18.63
C LEU A 96 9.62 2.49 -17.12
N HIS A 97 9.48 3.63 -16.44
CA HIS A 97 9.65 3.72 -14.98
C HIS A 97 8.70 2.77 -14.25
N SER A 98 7.44 2.73 -14.70
CA SER A 98 6.39 1.95 -14.07
C SER A 98 6.58 0.45 -14.28
N ILE A 99 6.99 0.05 -15.48
CA ILE A 99 7.31 -1.34 -15.82
C ILE A 99 8.50 -1.83 -14.99
N LEU A 100 9.58 -1.03 -14.94
CA LEU A 100 10.78 -1.38 -14.19
C LEU A 100 10.48 -1.47 -12.69
N THR A 101 9.78 -0.47 -12.13
CA THR A 101 9.37 -0.49 -10.73
C THR A 101 8.46 -1.69 -10.44
N GLY A 102 7.52 -2.01 -11.32
CA GLY A 102 6.64 -3.16 -11.19
C GLY A 102 7.41 -4.49 -11.13
N ALA A 103 8.41 -4.66 -11.99
CA ALA A 103 9.27 -5.84 -11.97
C ALA A 103 10.03 -5.99 -10.63
N PHE A 104 10.59 -4.90 -10.11
CA PHE A 104 11.28 -4.91 -8.81
C PHE A 104 10.34 -5.13 -7.63
N ILE A 105 9.10 -4.63 -7.67
CA ILE A 105 8.09 -4.91 -6.64
C ILE A 105 7.78 -6.42 -6.60
N VAL A 106 7.59 -7.04 -7.76
CA VAL A 106 7.34 -8.48 -7.86
C VAL A 106 8.54 -9.28 -7.35
N PHE A 107 9.75 -8.91 -7.79
CA PHE A 107 10.99 -9.57 -7.37
C PHE A 107 11.23 -9.44 -5.86
N GLY A 108 11.05 -8.25 -5.29
CA GLY A 108 11.17 -8.01 -3.84
C GLY A 108 10.13 -8.80 -3.03
N SER A 109 8.91 -8.90 -3.53
CA SER A 109 7.85 -9.71 -2.89
C SER A 109 8.19 -11.20 -2.91
N TRP A 110 8.74 -11.70 -4.03
CA TRP A 110 9.20 -13.08 -4.14
C TRP A 110 10.37 -13.37 -3.20
N LEU A 111 11.38 -12.49 -3.15
CA LEU A 111 12.52 -12.63 -2.25
C LEU A 111 12.08 -12.63 -0.78
N ALA A 112 11.19 -11.72 -0.39
CA ALA A 112 10.66 -11.67 0.98
C ALA A 112 9.88 -12.93 1.34
N ALA A 113 9.03 -13.44 0.42
CA ALA A 113 8.31 -14.68 0.63
C ALA A 113 9.26 -15.88 0.76
N TYR A 114 10.31 -15.94 -0.06
CA TYR A 114 11.33 -16.98 0.01
C TYR A 114 12.07 -16.95 1.36
N LEU A 115 12.54 -15.78 1.79
CA LEU A 115 13.26 -15.63 3.05
C LEU A 115 12.38 -15.88 4.28
N LEU A 116 11.09 -15.55 4.23
CA LEU A 116 10.21 -15.72 5.40
C LEU A 116 9.61 -17.13 5.51
N PHE A 117 9.27 -17.77 4.39
CA PHE A 117 8.52 -19.04 4.39
C PHE A 117 9.35 -20.26 3.99
N MET A 118 10.36 -20.10 3.12
CA MET A 118 11.18 -21.22 2.64
C MET A 118 12.49 -21.36 3.40
N TRP A 119 13.13 -20.25 3.79
CA TRP A 119 14.43 -20.30 4.47
C TRP A 119 14.36 -20.92 5.88
N ARG A 120 13.20 -20.87 6.55
CA ARG A 120 12.97 -21.43 7.88
C ARG A 120 12.00 -22.62 7.83
N GLN A 121 12.32 -23.58 6.97
CA GLN A 121 11.79 -24.94 7.01
C GLN A 121 12.93 -25.82 7.54
N GLU A 122 13.10 -25.85 8.86
CA GLU A 122 13.80 -26.93 9.57
C GLU A 122 12.74 -27.79 10.28
#